data_AF-A0A2W0EL08-F1
#
_entry.id   AF-A0A2W0EL08-F1
#
_cell.length_a   1.000
_cell.length_b   1.000
_cell.length_c   1.000
_cell.angle_alpha   90.00
_cell.angle_beta   90.00
_cell.angle_gamma   90.00
#
_symmetry.space_group_name_H-M   'P 1'
#
loop_
_entity.id
_entity.type
_entity.pdbx_description
1 polymer ?
#
loop_
_entity_poly.entity_id
_entity_poly.type
_entity_poly.pdbx_seq_one_letter_code
_entity_poly.pdbx_strand_id
1 'polypeptide(L)'
;PRPAPTPADTLEHIAMTLLRRYGVVFWRLLEREADWLPSWRELLRTFHRLEARGEIRGGRFVSGLAGEQFALPEAIPLLREVRRRPHDGSLVAVCGVDPLNLAGTLLPGVKVPALASNRLVYRDGLPVAAEIAGKQQFWGELDQQVGAEVRSKLIRH
;
A
#
# COMPACT_ATOMS: atom_id res chain seq x y z
N PRO A 1 -15.49 29.66 -5.95
CA PRO A 1 -15.13 29.13 -7.29
C PRO A 1 -14.79 27.64 -7.21
N ARG A 2 -15.48 26.78 -7.95
CA ARG A 2 -15.12 25.35 -8.05
C ARG A 2 -13.78 25.28 -8.83
N PRO A 3 -12.76 24.54 -8.35
CA PRO A 3 -11.52 24.39 -9.10
C PRO A 3 -11.83 23.79 -10.49
N ALA A 4 -11.05 24.19 -11.50
CA ALA A 4 -11.16 23.64 -12.84
C ALA A 4 -10.94 22.12 -12.79
N PRO A 5 -11.68 21.32 -13.58
CA PRO A 5 -11.50 19.88 -13.61
C PRO A 5 -10.08 19.52 -14.06
N THR A 6 -9.47 18.53 -13.41
CA THR A 6 -8.16 18.01 -13.82
C THR A 6 -8.23 17.50 -15.26
N PRO A 7 -7.25 17.83 -16.13
CA PRO A 7 -7.22 17.35 -17.51
C PRO A 7 -7.20 15.82 -17.59
N ALA A 8 -7.81 15.26 -18.65
CA ALA A 8 -7.95 13.81 -18.81
C ALA A 8 -6.59 13.09 -18.87
N ASP A 9 -5.62 13.63 -19.60
CA ASP A 9 -4.28 13.05 -19.73
C ASP A 9 -3.53 13.05 -18.38
N THR A 10 -3.72 14.09 -17.58
CA THR A 10 -3.19 14.16 -16.21
C THR A 10 -3.82 13.08 -15.32
N LEU A 11 -5.14 12.89 -15.40
CA LEU A 11 -5.82 11.83 -14.65
C LEU A 11 -5.31 10.44 -15.05
N GLU A 12 -5.10 10.20 -16.34
CA GLU A 12 -4.56 8.93 -16.85
C GLU A 12 -3.12 8.70 -16.38
N HIS A 13 -2.27 9.71 -16.45
CA HIS A 13 -0.92 9.64 -15.94
C HIS A 13 -0.88 9.31 -14.45
N ILE A 14 -1.73 9.96 -13.64
CA ILE A 14 -1.85 9.69 -12.20
C ILE A 14 -2.36 8.27 -11.96
N ALA A 15 -3.43 7.85 -12.65
CA ALA A 15 -4.01 6.52 -12.53
C ALA A 15 -2.96 5.41 -12.82
N MET A 16 -2.21 5.55 -13.91
CA MET A 16 -1.16 4.60 -14.27
C MET A 16 0.04 4.64 -13.32
N THR A 17 0.37 5.81 -12.77
CA THR A 17 1.42 5.93 -11.74
C THR A 17 1.04 5.20 -10.46
N LEU A 18 -0.21 5.34 -10.00
CA LEU A 18 -0.71 4.60 -8.83
C LEU A 18 -0.70 3.09 -9.09
N LEU A 19 -1.15 2.66 -10.26
CA LEU A 19 -1.17 1.25 -10.65
C LEU A 19 0.23 0.64 -10.71
N ARG A 20 1.21 1.35 -11.28
CA ARG A 20 2.61 0.89 -11.31
C ARG A 20 3.24 0.82 -9.92
N ARG A 21 2.87 1.75 -9.02
CA ARG A 21 3.37 1.79 -7.64
C ARG A 21 2.82 0.64 -6.79
N TYR A 22 1.51 0.39 -6.86
CA TYR A 22 0.84 -0.55 -5.95
C TYR A 22 0.48 -1.90 -6.58
N GLY A 23 0.50 -2.02 -7.91
CA GLY A 23 -0.02 -3.17 -8.66
C GLY A 23 -1.55 -3.26 -8.68
N VAL A 24 -2.19 -3.02 -7.53
CA VAL A 24 -3.65 -2.95 -7.35
C VAL A 24 -4.01 -1.63 -6.70
N VAL A 25 -5.02 -0.95 -7.21
CA VAL A 25 -5.51 0.34 -6.70
C VAL A 25 -6.99 0.27 -6.35
N PHE A 26 -7.36 0.87 -5.22
CA PHE A 26 -8.73 1.04 -4.72
C PHE A 26 -8.82 2.29 -3.85
N TRP A 27 -10.03 2.79 -3.60
CA TRP A 27 -10.24 4.11 -2.99
C TRP A 27 -9.48 4.34 -1.69
N ARG A 28 -9.36 3.33 -0.83
CA ARG A 28 -8.73 3.45 0.49
C ARG A 28 -7.20 3.56 0.43
N LEU A 29 -6.56 3.17 -0.68
CA LEU A 29 -5.13 3.42 -0.90
C LEU A 29 -4.81 4.92 -1.01
N LEU A 30 -5.76 5.72 -1.49
CA LEU A 30 -5.55 7.17 -1.62
C LEU A 30 -5.37 7.87 -0.28
N GLU A 31 -5.80 7.27 0.84
CA GLU A 31 -5.52 7.81 2.18
C GLU A 31 -4.01 7.91 2.50
N ARG A 32 -3.16 7.27 1.69
CA ARG A 32 -1.70 7.30 1.81
C ARG A 32 -1.01 8.18 0.78
N GLU A 33 -1.76 8.67 -0.19
CA GLU A 33 -1.26 9.62 -1.16
C GLU A 33 -1.53 11.05 -0.71
N ALA A 34 -0.91 12.00 -1.40
CA ALA A 34 -1.04 13.41 -1.04
C ALA A 34 -2.46 13.94 -1.32
N ASP A 35 -2.97 14.77 -0.42
CA ASP A 35 -4.33 15.32 -0.46
C ASP A 35 -4.64 16.18 -1.70
N TRP A 36 -3.60 16.61 -2.43
CA TRP A 36 -3.76 17.36 -3.68
C TRP A 36 -4.05 16.47 -4.90
N LEU A 37 -3.98 15.15 -4.76
CA LEU A 37 -4.36 14.24 -5.83
C LEU A 37 -5.87 14.31 -6.12
N PRO A 38 -6.27 14.01 -7.38
CA PRO A 38 -7.68 13.89 -7.75
C PRO A 38 -8.42 12.88 -6.86
N SER A 39 -9.69 13.15 -6.61
CA SER A 39 -10.52 12.26 -5.80
C SER A 39 -10.71 10.88 -6.46
N TRP A 40 -11.04 9.86 -5.67
CA TRP A 40 -11.38 8.53 -6.20
C TRP A 40 -12.43 8.59 -7.31
N ARG A 41 -13.45 9.45 -7.14
CA ARG A 41 -14.53 9.64 -8.11
C ARG A 41 -14.04 10.19 -9.45
N GLU A 42 -13.01 11.03 -9.44
CA GLU A 42 -12.41 11.57 -10.66
C GLU A 42 -11.58 10.50 -11.37
N LEU A 43 -10.79 9.72 -10.61
CA LEU A 43 -9.98 8.63 -11.14
C LEU A 43 -10.82 7.45 -11.65
N LEU A 44 -11.97 7.17 -11.03
CA LEU A 44 -12.81 6.02 -11.36
C LEU A 44 -13.22 5.97 -12.84
N ARG A 45 -13.61 7.12 -13.42
CA ARG A 45 -13.95 7.20 -14.85
C ARG A 45 -12.76 6.89 -15.75
N THR A 46 -11.56 7.28 -15.32
CA THR A 46 -10.32 6.99 -16.05
C THR A 46 -9.97 5.51 -15.94
N PHE A 47 -10.14 4.89 -14.77
CA PHE A 47 -9.97 3.44 -14.61
C PHE A 47 -10.95 2.64 -15.47
N HIS A 48 -12.24 3.01 -15.52
CA HIS A 48 -13.20 2.35 -16.43
C HIS A 48 -12.81 2.49 -17.90
N ARG A 49 -12.27 3.65 -18.32
CA ARG A 49 -11.79 3.86 -19.69
C ARG A 49 -10.56 3.01 -20.01
N LEU A 50 -9.62 2.88 -19.08
CA LEU A 50 -8.44 2.02 -19.19
C LEU A 50 -8.85 0.54 -19.23
N GLU A 51 -9.82 0.15 -18.42
CA GLU A 51 -10.36 -1.22 -18.40
C GLU A 51 -11.07 -1.55 -19.71
N ALA A 52 -11.91 -0.65 -20.23
CA ALA A 52 -12.59 -0.83 -21.52
C ALA A 52 -11.61 -0.95 -22.70
N ARG A 53 -10.41 -0.36 -22.59
CA ARG A 53 -9.30 -0.52 -23.53
C ARG A 53 -8.51 -1.81 -23.33
N GLY A 54 -8.76 -2.55 -22.25
CA GLY A 54 -8.03 -3.76 -21.89
C GLY A 54 -6.64 -3.52 -21.30
N GLU A 55 -6.27 -2.28 -20.99
CA GLU A 55 -4.97 -1.92 -20.41
C GLU A 55 -4.85 -2.33 -18.95
N ILE A 56 -5.98 -2.37 -18.25
CA ILE A 56 -6.08 -2.77 -16.83
C ILE A 56 -7.26 -3.72 -16.65
N ARG A 57 -7.35 -4.35 -15.47
CA ARG A 57 -8.46 -5.24 -15.11
C ARG A 57 -9.17 -4.73 -13.88
N GLY A 58 -10.49 -4.55 -13.95
CA GLY A 58 -11.34 -4.37 -12.79
C GLY A 58 -11.66 -5.72 -12.13
N GLY A 59 -11.88 -5.71 -10.82
CA GLY A 59 -12.25 -6.92 -10.10
C GLY A 59 -12.14 -6.81 -8.57
N ARG A 60 -11.91 -7.96 -7.95
CA ARG A 60 -11.67 -8.11 -6.52
C ARG A 60 -10.38 -8.90 -6.31
N PHE A 61 -9.31 -8.18 -6.03
CA PHE A 61 -7.97 -8.74 -5.86
C PHE A 61 -7.58 -8.85 -4.39
N VAL A 62 -8.06 -7.92 -3.55
CA VAL A 62 -7.83 -7.88 -2.10
C VAL A 62 -9.14 -8.12 -1.37
N SER A 63 -9.14 -9.09 -0.45
CA SER A 63 -10.29 -9.44 0.40
C SER A 63 -10.51 -8.42 1.54
N GLY A 64 -11.74 -8.34 2.05
CA GLY A 64 -12.06 -7.49 3.22
C GLY A 64 -12.20 -6.00 2.92
N LEU A 65 -12.11 -5.61 1.65
CA LEU A 65 -12.25 -4.23 1.20
C LEU A 65 -13.44 -4.09 0.25
N ALA A 66 -14.28 -3.11 0.54
CA ALA A 66 -15.42 -2.75 -0.30
C ALA A 66 -15.01 -1.79 -1.43
N GLY A 67 -15.79 -1.82 -2.51
CA GLY A 67 -15.59 -0.97 -3.69
C GLY A 67 -14.88 -1.67 -4.84
N GLU A 68 -14.77 -0.93 -5.95
CA GLU A 68 -14.07 -1.37 -7.15
C GLU A 68 -12.55 -1.36 -6.93
N GLN A 69 -11.88 -2.33 -7.54
CA GLN A 69 -10.43 -2.46 -7.50
C GLN A 69 -9.94 -2.66 -8.93
N PHE A 70 -8.79 -2.06 -9.24
CA PHE A 70 -8.18 -2.15 -10.56
C PHE A 70 -6.74 -2.63 -10.43
N ALA A 71 -6.31 -3.50 -11.33
CA ALA A 71 -4.97 -4.04 -11.34
C ALA A 71 -4.35 -3.97 -12.72
N LEU A 72 -3.02 -3.84 -12.76
CA LEU A 72 -2.26 -4.11 -13.98
C LEU A 72 -2.39 -5.60 -14.34
N PRO A 73 -2.57 -5.96 -15.63
CA PRO A 73 -2.67 -7.36 -16.05
C PRO A 73 -1.48 -8.21 -15.58
N GLU A 74 -0.28 -7.64 -15.59
CA GLU A 74 0.97 -8.27 -15.13
C GLU A 74 1.05 -8.45 -13.60
N ALA A 75 0.31 -7.66 -12.81
CA ALA A 75 0.29 -7.81 -11.35
C ALA A 75 -0.53 -9.03 -10.90
N ILE A 76 -1.55 -9.42 -11.67
CA ILE A 76 -2.46 -10.53 -11.34
C ILE A 76 -1.74 -11.87 -11.15
N PRO A 77 -0.88 -12.35 -12.08
CA PRO A 77 -0.16 -13.60 -11.86
C PRO A 77 0.77 -13.54 -10.65
N LEU A 78 1.43 -12.41 -10.39
CA LEU A 78 2.29 -12.20 -9.23
C LEU A 78 1.50 -12.32 -7.92
N LEU A 79 0.31 -11.73 -7.83
CA LEU A 79 -0.57 -11.87 -6.66
C LEU A 79 -0.98 -13.33 -6.42
N ARG A 80 -1.25 -14.08 -7.49
CA ARG A 80 -1.59 -15.52 -7.40
C ARG A 80 -0.39 -16.37 -6.97
N GLU A 81 0.82 -15.98 -7.34
CA GLU A 81 2.05 -16.62 -6.90
C GLU A 81 2.30 -16.35 -5.42
N VAL A 82 2.25 -15.09 -4.98
CA VAL A 82 2.40 -14.70 -3.58
C VAL A 82 1.39 -15.42 -2.70
N ARG A 83 0.12 -15.53 -3.12
CA ARG A 83 -0.92 -16.28 -2.39
C ARG A 83 -0.59 -17.76 -2.18
N ARG A 84 0.17 -18.38 -3.10
CA ARG A 84 0.55 -19.81 -3.03
C ARG A 84 1.87 -20.02 -2.29
N ARG A 85 2.67 -18.97 -2.11
CA ARG A 85 3.95 -19.05 -1.41
C ARG A 85 3.71 -19.29 0.08
N PRO A 86 4.37 -20.30 0.70
CA PRO A 86 4.33 -20.44 2.14
C PRO A 86 5.01 -19.25 2.81
N HIS A 87 4.49 -18.82 3.95
CA HIS A 87 5.18 -17.83 4.78
C HIS A 87 6.52 -18.40 5.24
N ASP A 88 7.58 -17.62 5.06
CA ASP A 88 8.95 -18.00 5.41
C ASP A 88 9.53 -17.13 6.52
N GLY A 89 8.74 -16.21 7.08
CA GLY A 89 9.16 -15.30 8.14
C GLY A 89 9.94 -14.10 7.62
N SER A 90 9.91 -13.82 6.31
CA SER A 90 10.65 -12.71 5.71
C SER A 90 10.36 -11.38 6.39
N LEU A 91 11.42 -10.70 6.83
CA LEU A 91 11.37 -9.38 7.46
C LEU A 91 11.77 -8.26 6.50
N VAL A 92 10.84 -7.34 6.24
CA VAL A 92 11.04 -6.16 5.38
C VAL A 92 10.87 -4.90 6.21
N ALA A 93 11.91 -4.08 6.28
CA ALA A 93 11.84 -2.76 6.91
C ALA A 93 11.57 -1.68 5.86
N VAL A 94 10.68 -0.74 6.17
CA VAL A 94 10.40 0.43 5.32
C VAL A 94 10.42 1.72 6.12
N CYS A 95 10.64 2.83 5.42
CA CYS A 95 10.56 4.17 5.99
C CYS A 95 9.10 4.56 6.27
N GLY A 96 8.87 5.44 7.25
CA GLY A 96 7.55 5.99 7.52
C GLY A 96 6.95 6.75 6.33
N VAL A 97 7.79 7.38 5.50
CA VAL A 97 7.35 8.07 4.27
C VAL A 97 7.17 7.15 3.07
N ASP A 98 7.47 5.85 3.23
CA ASP A 98 7.28 4.89 2.15
C ASP A 98 5.76 4.69 1.87
N PRO A 99 5.32 4.65 0.61
CA PRO A 99 3.92 4.36 0.26
C PRO A 99 3.39 3.04 0.83
N LEU A 100 4.27 2.07 1.12
CA LEU A 100 3.93 0.81 1.76
C LEU A 100 3.70 0.95 3.27
N ASN A 101 3.79 2.13 3.86
CA ASN A 101 3.33 2.40 5.23
C ASN A 101 1.79 2.35 5.30
N LEU A 102 1.23 1.14 5.29
CA LEU A 102 -0.20 0.86 5.28
C LEU A 102 -0.76 0.45 6.66
N ALA A 103 0.10 0.42 7.68
CA ALA A 103 -0.26 0.09 9.06
C ALA A 103 -1.34 1.04 9.59
N GLY A 104 -2.35 0.46 10.23
CA GLY A 104 -3.50 1.19 10.79
C GLY A 104 -4.42 1.86 9.76
N THR A 105 -4.22 1.62 8.46
CA THR A 105 -5.17 2.00 7.40
C THR A 105 -5.71 0.77 6.68
N LEU A 106 -4.83 0.03 5.99
CA LEU A 106 -5.20 -1.20 5.28
C LEU A 106 -4.82 -2.44 6.07
N LEU A 107 -3.70 -2.37 6.79
CA LEU A 107 -3.18 -3.45 7.57
C LEU A 107 -3.50 -3.25 9.06
N PRO A 108 -3.56 -4.33 9.86
CA PRO A 108 -3.76 -4.24 11.30
C PRO A 108 -2.73 -3.35 11.99
N GLY A 109 -3.02 -2.99 13.25
CA GLY A 109 -2.10 -2.21 14.09
C GLY A 109 -2.41 -0.71 14.11
N VAL A 110 -1.48 0.05 14.68
CA VAL A 110 -1.64 1.50 14.89
C VAL A 110 -1.16 2.26 13.65
N LYS A 111 -1.85 3.36 13.32
CA LYS A 111 -1.44 4.24 12.22
C LYS A 111 -0.06 4.84 12.51
N VAL A 112 0.91 4.54 11.64
CA VAL A 112 2.26 5.11 11.72
C VAL A 112 2.31 6.41 10.90
N PRO A 113 2.68 7.56 11.51
CA PRO A 113 2.82 8.83 10.78
C PRO A 113 3.90 8.76 9.69
N ALA A 114 3.64 9.43 8.57
CA ALA A 114 4.55 9.50 7.42
C ALA A 114 5.70 10.49 7.66
N LEU A 115 6.58 10.16 8.60
CA LEU A 115 7.78 10.93 8.94
C LEU A 115 9.03 10.14 8.56
N ALA A 116 10.03 10.83 8.03
CA ALA A 116 11.30 10.22 7.60
C ALA A 116 12.09 9.60 8.76
N SER A 117 11.79 9.98 10.00
CA SER A 117 12.35 9.41 11.23
C SER A 117 11.65 8.12 11.67
N ASN A 118 10.42 7.85 11.21
CA ASN A 118 9.67 6.66 11.61
C ASN A 118 10.08 5.45 10.74
N ARG A 119 9.96 4.24 11.30
CA ARG A 119 10.25 2.98 10.60
C ARG A 119 9.17 1.95 10.87
N LEU A 120 8.93 1.06 9.91
CA LEU A 120 8.02 -0.08 10.06
C LEU A 120 8.73 -1.36 9.65
N VAL A 121 8.45 -2.45 10.35
CA VAL A 121 8.89 -3.79 9.96
C VAL A 121 7.66 -4.65 9.68
N TYR A 122 7.66 -5.25 8.50
CA TYR A 122 6.70 -6.26 8.06
C TYR A 122 7.31 -7.65 8.20
N ARG A 123 6.51 -8.61 8.65
CA ARG A 123 6.78 -10.04 8.57
C ARG A 123 5.73 -10.67 7.68
N ASP A 124 6.16 -11.29 6.57
CA ASP A 124 5.26 -11.92 5.60
C ASP A 124 4.11 -10.99 5.14
N GLY A 125 4.39 -9.68 5.03
CA GLY A 125 3.42 -8.65 4.63
C GLY A 125 2.54 -8.08 5.76
N LEU A 126 2.64 -8.58 6.99
CA LEU A 126 1.92 -8.05 8.15
C LEU A 126 2.82 -7.18 9.03
N PRO A 127 2.36 -6.00 9.51
CA PRO A 127 3.17 -5.14 10.36
C PRO A 127 3.38 -5.79 11.73
N VAL A 128 4.64 -5.92 12.15
CA VAL A 128 5.02 -6.54 13.43
C VAL A 128 5.70 -5.57 14.39
N ALA A 129 6.26 -4.48 13.88
CA ALA A 129 6.83 -3.43 14.73
C ALA A 129 6.93 -2.10 14.00
N ALA A 130 7.05 -1.03 14.78
CA ALA A 130 7.39 0.29 14.28
C ALA A 130 8.25 1.06 15.28
N GLU A 131 9.04 1.99 14.76
CA GLU A 131 9.65 3.06 15.55
C GLU A 131 8.91 4.36 15.26
N ILE A 132 8.28 4.93 16.28
CA ILE A 132 7.48 6.14 16.17
C ILE A 132 8.01 7.16 17.18
N ALA A 133 8.54 8.27 16.69
CA ALA A 133 9.13 9.31 17.54
C ALA A 133 10.17 8.75 18.55
N GLY A 134 11.04 7.85 18.09
CA GLY A 134 12.08 7.20 18.89
C GLY A 134 11.59 6.12 19.86
N LYS A 135 10.29 5.78 19.85
CA LYS A 135 9.72 4.71 20.68
C LYS A 135 9.43 3.49 19.82
N GLN A 136 9.98 2.35 20.21
CA GLN A 136 9.72 1.07 19.57
C GLN A 136 8.40 0.49 20.06
N GLN A 137 7.56 0.06 19.12
CA GLN A 137 6.30 -0.62 19.36
C GLN A 137 6.34 -1.97 18.65
N PHE A 138 5.87 -3.02 19.32
CA PHE A 138 5.79 -4.38 18.78
C PHE A 138 4.34 -4.84 18.81
N TRP A 139 3.92 -5.52 17.75
CA TRP A 139 2.57 -6.03 17.58
C TRP A 139 2.61 -7.52 17.23
N GLY A 140 1.81 -8.31 17.95
CA GLY A 140 1.77 -9.77 17.83
C GLY A 140 2.76 -10.49 18.75
N GLU A 141 2.67 -11.82 18.77
CA GLU A 141 3.59 -12.68 19.52
C GLU A 141 4.87 -12.90 18.70
N LEU A 142 5.98 -12.36 19.19
CA LEU A 142 7.31 -12.57 18.64
C LEU A 142 8.11 -13.38 19.66
N ASP A 143 8.64 -14.52 19.24
CA ASP A 143 9.61 -15.25 20.06
C ASP A 143 10.88 -14.39 20.27
N GLN A 144 11.74 -14.80 21.20
CA GLN A 144 12.93 -14.01 21.56
C GLN A 144 13.88 -13.79 20.37
N GLN A 145 14.01 -14.78 19.49
CA GLN A 145 14.92 -14.73 18.36
C GLN A 145 14.39 -13.76 17.28
N VAL A 146 13.15 -13.94 16.86
CA VAL A 146 12.48 -13.05 15.90
C VAL A 146 12.38 -11.64 16.47
N GLY A 147 12.11 -11.48 17.77
CA GLY A 147 12.08 -10.17 18.42
C GLY A 147 13.41 -9.43 18.35
N ALA A 148 14.53 -10.14 18.46
CA ALA A 148 15.87 -9.55 18.29
C ALA A 148 16.15 -9.14 16.84
N GLU A 149 15.75 -9.96 15.87
CA GLU A 149 15.88 -9.67 14.44
C GLU A 149 15.05 -8.45 14.02
N VAL A 150 13.79 -8.36 14.49
CA VAL A 150 12.91 -7.22 14.24
C VAL A 150 13.51 -5.93 14.85
N ARG A 151 14.03 -5.99 16.08
CA ARG A 151 14.74 -4.85 16.69
C ARG A 151 15.93 -4.40 15.84
N SER A 152 16.73 -5.35 15.33
CA SER A 152 17.86 -5.02 14.46
C SER A 152 17.41 -4.34 13.17
N LYS A 153 16.29 -4.79 12.58
CA LYS A 153 15.71 -4.20 11.36
C LYS A 153 15.14 -2.80 11.55
N LEU A 154 14.68 -2.44 12.75
CA LEU A 154 14.23 -1.07 13.04
C LEU A 154 15.38 -0.06 13.08
N ILE A 155 16.56 -0.50 13.54
CA ILE A 155 17.72 0.38 13.78
C ILE A 155 18.61 0.51 12.54
N ARG A 156 18.64 -0.51 11.66
CA ARG A 156 19.51 -0.50 10.48
C ARG A 156 18.96 0.43 9.39
N HIS A 157 19.81 1.37 8.97
CA HIS A 157 19.60 2.32 7.88
C HIS A 157 19.83 1.69 6.51
#